data_AF-A0A8J3XE94-F1
#
_entry.id   AF-A0A8J3XE94-F1
#
_cell.length_a   1.000
_cell.length_b   1.000
_cell.length_c   1.000
_cell.angle_alpha   90.00
_cell.angle_beta   90.00
_cell.angle_gamma   90.00
#
_symmetry.space_group_name_H-M   'P 1'
#
loop_
_entity.id
_entity.type
_entity.pdbx_description
1 polymer ?
#
loop_
_entity_poly.entity_id
_entity_poly.type
_entity_poly.pdbx_seq_one_letter_code
_entity_poly.pdbx_strand_id
1 'polypeptide(L)'
;MTGPAPARDVLTTLRREFDADDDTFLLKLRGSQLEWDKDAFSRLEQAMRATCELFQGRDRLDRWIAEGFYEVSHFVRGWTSHPHFPRPKPDEYYDACLERLDDLADWFFRGVHNYIEPHTWPDL
;
A
#
# COMPACT_ATOMS: atom_id res chain seq x y z
N MET A 1 -25.97 -4.19 6.30
CA MET A 1 -25.81 -2.78 5.88
C MET A 1 -24.68 -2.73 4.87
N THR A 2 -25.01 -2.52 3.60
CA THR A 2 -24.05 -2.45 2.49
C THR A 2 -23.49 -1.04 2.47
N GLY A 3 -22.18 -0.86 2.66
CA GLY A 3 -21.54 0.45 2.48
C GLY A 3 -21.74 0.99 1.05
N PRO A 4 -21.51 2.29 0.80
CA PRO A 4 -21.61 2.85 -0.54
C PRO A 4 -20.66 2.09 -1.49
N ALA A 5 -21.14 1.77 -2.70
CA ALA A 5 -20.43 0.99 -3.72
C ALA A 5 -18.92 1.32 -3.85
N PRO A 6 -18.47 2.59 -3.93
CA PRO A 6 -17.04 2.90 -4.05
C PRO A 6 -16.20 2.45 -2.84
N ALA A 7 -16.74 2.53 -1.62
CA ALA A 7 -16.03 2.06 -0.43
C ALA A 7 -15.88 0.52 -0.41
N ARG A 8 -16.87 -0.20 -0.95
CA ARG A 8 -16.81 -1.65 -1.09
C ARG A 8 -15.76 -2.07 -2.11
N ASP A 9 -15.66 -1.35 -3.22
CA ASP A 9 -14.69 -1.64 -4.27
C ASP A 9 -13.25 -1.42 -3.78
N VAL A 10 -13.00 -0.32 -3.05
CA VAL A 10 -11.70 -0.04 -2.41
C VAL A 10 -11.28 -1.17 -1.46
N LEU A 11 -12.17 -1.56 -0.53
CA LEU A 11 -11.85 -2.61 0.45
C LEU A 11 -11.71 -4.00 -0.18
N THR A 12 -12.40 -4.24 -1.30
CA THR A 12 -12.24 -5.48 -2.07
C THR A 12 -10.87 -5.52 -2.74
N THR A 13 -10.45 -4.45 -3.40
CA THR A 13 -9.11 -4.35 -3.99
C THR A 13 -8.02 -4.47 -2.93
N LEU A 14 -8.15 -3.75 -1.81
CA LEU A 14 -7.18 -3.81 -0.72
C LEU A 14 -7.04 -5.23 -0.15
N ARG A 15 -8.17 -5.92 0.06
CA ARG A 15 -8.17 -7.32 0.51
C ARG A 15 -7.35 -8.20 -0.42
N ARG A 16 -7.63 -8.13 -1.72
CA ARG A 16 -6.93 -8.96 -2.73
C ARG A 16 -5.43 -8.70 -2.69
N GLU A 17 -5.01 -7.44 -2.66
CA GLU A 17 -3.59 -7.07 -2.60
C GLU A 17 -2.92 -7.60 -1.32
N PHE A 18 -3.57 -7.49 -0.16
CA PHE A 18 -3.04 -8.00 1.12
C PHE A 18 -2.99 -9.53 1.18
N ASP A 19 -3.98 -10.22 0.62
CA ASP A 19 -4.01 -11.68 0.56
C ASP A 19 -3.04 -12.25 -0.49
N ALA A 20 -2.40 -11.37 -1.28
CA ALA A 20 -1.50 -11.70 -2.38
C ALA A 20 -2.16 -12.61 -3.42
N ASP A 21 -3.38 -12.26 -3.84
CA ASP A 21 -4.13 -12.93 -4.91
C ASP A 21 -3.40 -12.86 -6.26
N ASP A 22 -3.89 -13.62 -7.24
CA ASP A 22 -3.42 -13.56 -8.63
C ASP A 22 -3.38 -12.11 -9.15
N ASP A 23 -2.29 -11.78 -9.84
CA ASP A 23 -1.96 -10.47 -10.44
C ASP A 23 -1.74 -9.29 -9.47
N THR A 24 -1.62 -9.56 -8.16
CA THR A 24 -1.33 -8.53 -7.13
C THR A 24 0.16 -8.23 -6.97
N PHE A 25 0.46 -7.07 -6.38
CA PHE A 25 1.84 -6.64 -6.19
C PHE A 25 2.63 -7.61 -5.30
N LEU A 26 2.08 -7.98 -4.14
CA LEU A 26 2.78 -8.84 -3.19
C LEU A 26 3.10 -10.22 -3.76
N LEU A 27 2.19 -10.79 -4.56
CA LEU A 27 2.43 -12.08 -5.21
C LEU A 27 3.58 -12.01 -6.21
N LYS A 28 3.61 -10.99 -7.07
CA LYS A 28 4.70 -10.77 -8.05
C LYS A 28 6.04 -10.50 -7.37
N LEU A 29 6.02 -9.74 -6.26
CA LEU A 29 7.21 -9.35 -5.51
C LEU A 29 7.89 -10.54 -4.82
N ARG A 30 7.11 -11.43 -4.19
CA ARG A 30 7.63 -12.59 -3.43
C ARG A 30 7.60 -13.92 -4.18
N GLY A 31 6.97 -13.93 -5.35
CA GLY A 31 6.87 -15.11 -6.21
C GLY A 31 8.20 -15.46 -6.88
N SER A 32 8.18 -16.49 -7.72
CA SER A 32 9.37 -16.98 -8.43
C SER A 32 10.00 -15.94 -9.37
N GLN A 33 9.27 -14.89 -9.73
CA GLN A 33 9.72 -13.85 -10.66
C GLN A 33 10.48 -12.69 -9.97
N LEU A 34 10.32 -12.51 -8.65
CA LEU A 34 10.90 -11.38 -7.89
C LEU A 34 10.68 -10.04 -8.62
N GLU A 35 9.45 -9.82 -9.07
CA GLU A 35 9.12 -8.73 -9.97
C GLU A 35 8.53 -7.55 -9.19
N TRP A 36 9.15 -6.39 -9.34
CA TRP A 36 8.53 -5.13 -8.96
C TRP A 36 7.64 -4.65 -10.12
N ASP A 37 6.38 -5.07 -10.10
CA ASP A 37 5.37 -4.59 -11.06
C ASP A 37 4.87 -3.21 -10.62
N LYS A 38 5.20 -2.21 -11.44
CA LYS A 38 4.84 -0.81 -11.22
C LYS A 38 3.33 -0.61 -11.12
N ASP A 39 2.57 -1.16 -12.06
CA ASP A 39 1.14 -0.91 -12.16
C ASP A 39 0.41 -1.61 -11.01
N ALA A 40 0.90 -2.78 -10.58
CA ALA A 40 0.40 -3.46 -9.38
C ALA A 40 0.71 -2.65 -8.12
N PHE A 41 1.92 -2.09 -7.99
CA PHE A 41 2.25 -1.22 -6.88
C PHE A 41 1.33 0.01 -6.82
N SER A 42 1.11 0.69 -7.95
CA SER A 42 0.23 1.86 -7.99
C SER A 42 -1.21 1.51 -7.60
N ARG A 43 -1.73 0.33 -7.95
CA ARG A 43 -3.06 -0.13 -7.50
C ARG A 43 -3.13 -0.35 -6.00
N LEU A 44 -2.14 -1.03 -5.42
CA LEU A 44 -2.02 -1.22 -3.98
C LEU A 44 -1.95 0.12 -3.23
N GLU A 45 -1.07 1.01 -3.68
CA GLU A 45 -0.90 2.37 -3.11
C GLU A 45 -2.22 3.15 -3.11
N GLN A 46 -2.92 3.18 -4.24
CA GLN A 46 -4.19 3.89 -4.36
C GLN A 46 -5.28 3.28 -3.48
N ALA A 47 -5.34 1.95 -3.37
CA ALA A 47 -6.29 1.27 -2.49
C ALA A 47 -5.99 1.55 -1.00
N MET A 48 -4.71 1.56 -0.61
CA MET A 48 -4.29 1.94 0.75
C MET A 48 -4.66 3.40 1.03
N ARG A 49 -4.33 4.34 0.13
CA ARG A 49 -4.65 5.76 0.28
C ARG A 49 -6.16 6.01 0.43
N ALA A 50 -6.96 5.45 -0.46
CA ALA A 50 -8.42 5.57 -0.38
C ALA A 50 -8.97 4.95 0.92
N THR A 51 -8.32 3.90 1.45
CA THR A 51 -8.69 3.32 2.75
C THR A 51 -8.35 4.26 3.90
N CYS A 52 -7.21 4.95 3.86
CA CYS A 52 -6.89 5.98 4.85
C CYS A 52 -7.95 7.08 4.88
N GLU A 53 -8.40 7.57 3.72
CA GLU A 53 -9.48 8.55 3.61
C GLU A 53 -10.80 8.02 4.21
N LEU A 54 -11.16 6.76 3.92
CA LEU A 54 -12.38 6.13 4.46
C LEU A 54 -12.36 5.96 5.99
N PHE A 55 -11.18 5.75 6.57
CA PHE A 55 -10.96 5.49 8.00
C PHE A 55 -10.48 6.71 8.78
N GLN A 56 -10.23 7.84 8.13
CA GLN A 56 -9.80 9.08 8.77
C GLN A 56 -10.73 9.47 9.92
N GLY A 57 -10.15 9.70 11.10
CA GLY A 57 -10.87 10.04 12.33
C GLY A 57 -11.71 8.93 12.95
N ARG A 58 -11.58 7.66 12.52
CA ARG A 58 -12.26 6.52 13.18
C ARG A 58 -11.43 5.98 14.33
N ASP A 59 -12.09 5.74 15.47
CA ASP A 59 -11.43 5.15 16.66
C ASP A 59 -11.26 3.63 16.60
N ARG A 60 -11.98 2.94 15.71
CA ARG A 60 -11.96 1.48 15.59
C ARG A 60 -11.48 1.09 14.20
N LEU A 61 -10.36 0.38 14.18
CA LEU A 61 -9.76 -0.18 12.98
C LEU A 61 -10.13 -1.66 12.86
N ASP A 62 -10.51 -2.08 11.66
CA ASP A 62 -10.71 -3.50 11.39
C ASP A 62 -9.35 -4.21 11.42
N ARG A 63 -9.24 -5.27 12.23
CA ARG A 63 -7.96 -5.97 12.48
C ARG A 63 -7.23 -6.34 11.19
N TRP A 64 -7.95 -6.91 10.22
CA TRP A 64 -7.33 -7.36 8.97
C TRP A 64 -6.75 -6.21 8.15
N ILE A 65 -7.32 -5.01 8.24
CA ILE A 65 -6.81 -3.82 7.54
C ILE A 65 -5.53 -3.37 8.25
N ALA A 66 -5.59 -3.23 9.57
CA ALA A 66 -4.45 -2.86 10.40
C ALA A 66 -3.25 -3.80 10.19
N GLU A 67 -3.48 -5.11 10.24
CA GLU A 67 -2.44 -6.12 10.00
C GLU A 67 -1.86 -5.99 8.60
N GLY A 68 -2.69 -5.80 7.56
CA GLY A 68 -2.21 -5.64 6.19
C GLY A 68 -1.38 -4.37 5.96
N PHE A 69 -1.78 -3.23 6.52
CA PHE A 69 -0.98 -2.00 6.46
C PHE A 69 0.39 -2.17 7.12
N TYR A 70 0.42 -2.81 8.31
CA TYR A 70 1.67 -3.10 9.01
C TYR A 70 2.55 -4.08 8.23
N GLU A 71 1.97 -5.18 7.73
CA GLU A 71 2.71 -6.22 7.04
C GLU A 71 3.29 -5.69 5.73
N VAL A 72 2.52 -4.96 4.92
CA VAL A 72 3.00 -4.43 3.63
C VAL A 72 4.18 -3.47 3.80
N SER A 73 4.09 -2.50 4.71
CA SER A 73 5.17 -1.52 4.90
C SER A 73 6.46 -2.19 5.39
N HIS A 74 6.35 -3.15 6.31
CA HIS A 74 7.50 -3.88 6.83
C HIS A 74 8.06 -4.90 5.83
N PHE A 75 7.19 -5.74 5.25
CA PHE A 75 7.57 -6.82 4.35
C PHE A 75 8.25 -6.29 3.09
N VAL A 76 7.65 -5.33 2.39
CA VAL A 76 8.19 -4.84 1.11
C VAL A 76 9.58 -4.26 1.33
N ARG A 77 9.75 -3.40 2.33
CA ARG A 77 11.06 -2.83 2.72
C ARG A 77 12.09 -3.91 3.03
N GLY A 78 11.73 -4.88 3.88
CA GLY A 78 12.64 -5.96 4.26
C GLY A 78 13.02 -6.84 3.08
N TRP A 79 12.03 -7.24 2.28
CA TRP A 79 12.20 -8.14 1.14
C TRP A 79 13.05 -7.53 0.03
N THR A 80 12.85 -6.24 -0.26
CA THR A 80 13.61 -5.54 -1.29
C THR A 80 14.90 -4.90 -0.79
N SER A 81 15.30 -5.11 0.47
CA SER A 81 16.55 -4.58 1.01
C SER A 81 17.81 -5.33 0.50
N HIS A 82 17.63 -6.55 -0.01
CA HIS A 82 18.77 -7.36 -0.44
C HIS A 82 19.54 -6.68 -1.59
N PRO A 83 20.88 -6.61 -1.55
CA PRO A 83 21.67 -5.93 -2.58
C PRO A 83 21.41 -6.43 -4.00
N HIS A 84 21.12 -7.73 -4.14
CA HIS A 84 20.84 -8.37 -5.43
C HIS A 84 19.35 -8.41 -5.82
N PHE A 85 18.46 -7.72 -5.11
CA PHE A 85 17.08 -7.58 -5.56
C PHE A 85 17.03 -6.84 -6.92
N PRO A 86 16.27 -7.32 -7.93
CA PRO A 86 16.24 -6.69 -9.25
C PRO A 86 15.67 -5.26 -9.20
N ARG A 87 16.46 -4.27 -9.62
CA ARG A 87 16.07 -2.84 -9.67
C ARG A 87 16.31 -2.24 -11.06
N PRO A 88 15.38 -2.41 -12.02
CA PRO A 88 15.50 -1.81 -13.36
C PRO A 88 15.29 -0.29 -13.39
N LYS A 89 14.78 0.33 -12.32
CA LYS A 89 14.60 1.78 -12.18
C LYS A 89 15.69 2.39 -11.29
N PRO A 90 15.86 3.73 -11.29
CA PRO A 90 16.75 4.40 -10.32
C PRO A 90 16.34 4.11 -8.87
N ASP A 91 17.30 4.13 -7.94
CA ASP A 91 17.06 3.83 -6.53
C ASP A 91 16.02 4.78 -5.91
N GLU A 92 16.01 6.05 -6.33
CA GLU A 92 15.07 7.07 -5.84
C GLU A 92 13.61 6.69 -6.07
N TYR A 93 13.30 5.92 -7.13
CA TYR A 93 11.95 5.43 -7.38
C TYR A 93 11.51 4.44 -6.30
N TYR A 94 12.38 3.50 -5.94
CA TYR A 94 12.07 2.49 -4.93
C TYR A 94 12.00 3.13 -3.54
N ASP A 95 12.92 4.04 -3.24
CA ASP A 95 12.91 4.77 -1.97
C ASP A 95 11.62 5.56 -1.80
N ALA A 96 11.16 6.27 -2.85
CA ALA A 96 9.88 6.99 -2.81
C ALA A 96 8.67 6.06 -2.64
N CYS A 97 8.70 4.86 -3.25
CA CYS A 97 7.67 3.85 -3.05
C CYS A 97 7.63 3.30 -1.62
N LEU A 98 8.81 3.03 -1.03
CA LEU A 98 8.91 2.54 0.34
C LEU A 98 8.48 3.61 1.35
N GLU A 99 8.88 4.87 1.15
CA GLU A 99 8.43 6.00 1.95
C GLU A 99 6.91 6.17 1.87
N ARG A 100 6.32 6.03 0.67
CA ARG A 100 4.86 6.07 0.50
C ARG A 100 4.13 5.01 1.32
N LEU A 101 4.66 3.77 1.37
CA LEU A 101 4.04 2.71 2.17
C LEU A 101 4.10 3.03 3.68
N ASP A 102 5.21 3.58 4.14
CA ASP A 102 5.37 4.00 5.54
C ASP A 102 4.43 5.15 5.90
N ASP A 103 4.33 6.18 5.05
CA ASP A 103 3.44 7.32 5.24
C ASP A 103 1.97 6.90 5.28
N LEU A 104 1.56 5.98 4.40
CA LEU A 104 0.19 5.45 4.38
C LEU A 104 -0.13 4.62 5.62
N ALA A 105 0.82 3.81 6.11
CA ALA A 105 0.67 3.08 7.36
C ALA A 105 0.56 4.05 8.56
N ASP A 106 1.44 5.05 8.65
CA ASP A 106 1.39 6.06 9.72
C ASP A 106 0.05 6.81 9.70
N TRP A 107 -0.42 7.25 8.53
CA TRP A 107 -1.73 7.88 8.39
C TRP A 107 -2.85 6.95 8.86
N PHE A 108 -2.89 5.70 8.41
CA PHE A 108 -3.95 4.77 8.80
C PHE A 108 -4.02 4.58 10.33
N PHE A 109 -2.87 4.46 11.01
CA PHE A 109 -2.83 4.25 12.45
C PHE A 109 -3.05 5.52 13.28
N ARG A 110 -2.59 6.68 12.80
CA ARG A 110 -2.81 7.96 13.49
C ARG A 110 -4.19 8.56 13.22
N GLY A 111 -4.83 8.13 12.14
CA GLY A 111 -6.11 8.67 11.67
C GLY A 111 -6.01 10.04 11.01
N VAL A 112 -4.80 10.60 10.81
CA VAL A 112 -4.52 11.86 10.11
C VAL A 112 -3.16 11.77 9.39
N HIS A 113 -3.01 12.46 8.25
CA HIS A 113 -1.73 12.59 7.57
C HIS A 113 -1.03 13.90 7.94
N ASN A 114 0.29 13.96 7.73
CA ASN A 114 1.10 15.15 8.03
C ASN A 114 1.30 16.10 6.83
N TYR A 115 0.72 15.81 5.67
CA TYR A 115 0.85 16.67 4.49
C TYR A 115 0.10 18.00 4.65
N ILE A 116 0.69 19.06 4.10
CA ILE A 116 0.09 20.39 4.03
C ILE A 116 -0.87 20.43 2.84
N GLU A 117 -2.11 20.86 3.08
CA GLU A 117 -3.12 20.98 2.03
C GLU A 117 -2.98 22.28 1.21
N PRO A 118 -3.18 22.24 -0.12
CA PRO A 118 -3.51 21.06 -0.91
C PRO A 118 -2.27 20.18 -1.18
N HIS A 119 -2.36 18.88 -0.88
CA HIS A 119 -1.29 17.94 -1.21
C HIS A 119 -1.58 17.20 -2.52
N THR A 120 -0.61 17.22 -3.45
CA THR A 120 -0.65 16.41 -4.66
C THR A 120 0.24 15.19 -4.49
N TRP A 121 -0.37 14.01 -4.53
CA TRP A 121 0.35 12.75 -4.52
C TRP A 121 1.04 12.53 -5.87
N PRO A 122 2.38 12.49 -5.94
CA PRO A 122 3.06 12.21 -7.19
C PRO A 122 2.80 10.75 -7.60
N ASP A 123 2.61 10.56 -8.90
CA ASP A 123 2.55 9.22 -9.50
C ASP A 123 3.90 8.53 -9.28
N LEU A 124 3.83 7.33 -8.71
CA LEU A 124 4.99 6.46 -8.52
C LEU A 124 5.00 5.42 -9.63
#